data_AF-A0A955N7Y6-F1
#
_entry.id   AF-A0A955N7Y6-F1
#
_cell.length_a   1.000
_cell.length_b   1.000
_cell.length_c   1.000
_cell.angle_alpha   90.00
_cell.angle_beta   90.00
_cell.angle_gamma   90.00
#
_symmetry.space_group_name_H-M   'P 1'
#
loop_
_entity.id
_entity.type
_entity.pdbx_description
1 polymer ?
#
loop_
_entity_poly.entity_id
_entity_poly.type
_entity_poly.pdbx_seq_one_letter_code
_entity_poly.pdbx_strand_id
1 'polypeptide(L)' 'MNIPTLIVPGIGNSDQDHWQTLWESANSEFVRVQQRDWENPVCHEWVNVLEQVVAKIGASRVLVAHSLGCLCVAHWA' A
#
# COMPACT_ATOMS: atom_id res chain seq x y z
N MET A 1 10.87 9.00 16.85
CA MET A 1 11.18 8.86 15.41
C MET A 1 10.02 8.11 14.80
N ASN A 2 9.22 8.76 13.96
CA ASN A 2 8.13 8.08 13.25
C ASN A 2 8.72 7.38 12.03
N ILE A 3 8.33 6.12 11.81
CA ILE A 3 8.73 5.34 10.63
C ILE A 3 7.61 5.48 9.60
N PRO A 4 7.88 6.03 8.39
CA PRO A 4 6.88 6.08 7.33
C PRO A 4 6.25 4.72 7.08
N THR A 5 4.91 4.68 7.10
CA THR A 5 4.15 3.43 6.98
C THR A 5 3.33 3.45 5.71
N LEU A 6 3.60 2.52 4.81
CA LEU A 6 2.88 2.37 3.56
C LEU A 6 1.76 1.35 3.71
N ILE A 7 0.53 1.78 3.49
CA ILE A 7 -0.63 0.90 3.42
C ILE A 7 -0.71 0.36 1.99
N VAL A 8 -0.77 -0.97 1.86
CA VAL A 8 -0.90 -1.69 0.59
C VAL A 8 -2.23 -2.47 0.58
N PRO A 9 -3.33 -1.87 0.07
CA PRO A 9 -4.62 -2.53 -0.02
C PRO A 9 -4.62 -3.71 -1.00
N GLY A 10 -5.65 -4.55 -0.89
CA GLY A 10 -5.94 -5.60 -1.86
C GLY A 10 -6.84 -5.13 -3.01
N ILE A 11 -7.37 -6.09 -3.76
CA ILE A 11 -8.41 -5.88 -4.78
C ILE A 11 -9.62 -5.16 -4.16
N GLY A 12 -10.20 -4.21 -4.88
CA GLY A 12 -11.31 -3.39 -4.38
C GLY A 12 -10.92 -2.26 -3.42
N ASN A 13 -9.62 -2.06 -3.17
CA ASN A 13 -9.12 -1.08 -2.20
C ASN A 13 -9.62 -1.37 -0.76
N SER A 14 -9.40 -0.43 0.15
CA SER A 14 -10.01 -0.39 1.48
C SER A 14 -11.06 0.70 1.53
N ASP A 15 -12.32 0.33 1.74
CA ASP A 15 -13.43 1.28 1.92
C ASP A 15 -13.30 2.07 3.25
N GLN A 16 -14.25 2.94 3.52
CA GLN A 16 -14.23 3.84 4.68
C GLN A 16 -14.24 3.12 6.05
N ASP A 17 -14.82 1.92 6.13
CA ASP A 17 -15.00 1.17 7.37
C ASP A 17 -13.89 0.13 7.57
N HIS A 18 -13.09 -0.13 6.52
CA HIS A 18 -11.95 -1.02 6.56
C HIS A 18 -10.83 -0.47 7.46
N TRP A 19 -10.20 -1.34 8.25
CA TRP A 19 -9.19 -0.98 9.24
C TRP A 19 -7.98 -0.23 8.66
N GLN A 20 -7.58 -0.53 7.42
CA GLN A 20 -6.51 0.23 6.73
C GLN A 20 -6.90 1.71 6.57
N THR A 21 -8.15 2.02 6.24
CA THR A 21 -8.63 3.40 6.11
C THR A 21 -8.77 4.08 7.46
N LEU A 22 -9.25 3.34 8.48
CA LEU A 22 -9.31 3.86 9.84
C LEU A 22 -7.92 4.22 10.39
N TRP A 23 -6.90 3.39 10.11
CA TRP A 23 -5.52 3.66 10.51
C TRP A 23 -4.91 4.84 9.76
N GLU A 24 -5.13 4.93 8.45
CA GLU A 24 -4.73 6.09 7.62
C GLU A 24 -5.33 7.39 8.17
N SER A 25 -6.60 7.36 8.56
CA SER A 25 -7.31 8.52 9.09
C SER A 25 -6.83 8.92 10.49
N ALA A 26 -6.38 7.96 11.29
CA ALA A 26 -5.89 8.19 12.65
C ALA A 26 -4.44 8.67 12.71
N ASN A 27 -3.65 8.50 11.65
CA ASN A 27 -2.22 8.84 11.65
C ASN A 27 -1.75 9.33 10.27
N SER A 28 -1.38 10.60 10.18
CA SER A 28 -0.93 11.24 8.93
C SER A 28 0.34 10.67 8.32
N GLU A 29 1.10 9.86 9.07
CA GLU A 29 2.32 9.20 8.59
C GLU A 29 2.02 7.88 7.85
N PHE A 30 0.74 7.46 7.83
CA PHE A 30 0.28 6.30 7.11
C PHE A 30 -0.15 6.75 5.71
N VAL A 31 0.53 6.25 4.70
CA VAL A 31 0.31 6.66 3.30
C VAL A 31 -0.15 5.46 2.50
N ARG A 32 -1.32 5.56 1.86
CA ARG A 32 -1.83 4.52 0.97
C ARG A 32 -1.13 4.52 -0.38
N VAL A 33 -0.67 3.35 -0.81
CA VAL A 33 -0.20 3.11 -2.17
C VAL A 33 -1.42 3.10 -3.11
N GLN A 34 -1.55 4.12 -3.94
CA GLN A 34 -2.70 4.25 -4.87
C GLN A 34 -2.45 3.48 -6.15
N GLN A 35 -3.36 2.56 -6.47
CA GLN A 35 -3.35 1.80 -7.72
C GLN A 35 -4.24 2.45 -8.79
N ARG A 36 -3.90 2.24 -10.07
CA ARG A 36 -4.64 2.81 -11.21
C ARG A 36 -6.06 2.26 -11.33
N ASP A 37 -6.21 0.95 -11.12
CA ASP A 37 -7.48 0.23 -11.19
C ASP A 37 -7.49 -0.82 -10.07
N TRP A 38 -8.48 -0.70 -9.19
CA TRP A 38 -8.66 -1.56 -8.02
C TRP A 38 -9.43 -2.84 -8.34
N GLU A 39 -10.25 -2.83 -9.39
CA GLU A 39 -11.13 -3.94 -9.78
C GLU A 39 -10.45 -4.88 -10.77
N ASN A 40 -9.53 -4.34 -11.59
CA ASN A 40 -8.77 -5.11 -12.59
C ASN A 40 -7.27 -5.06 -12.30
N PRO A 41 -6.78 -5.76 -11.26
CA PRO A 41 -5.38 -5.70 -10.87
C PRO A 41 -4.46 -6.30 -11.94
N VAL A 42 -3.46 -5.54 -12.36
CA VAL A 42 -2.40 -5.99 -13.26
C VAL A 42 -1.09 -6.06 -12.48
N CYS A 43 -0.54 -7.27 -12.35
CA CYS A 43 0.58 -7.56 -11.46
C CYS A 43 1.79 -6.62 -11.66
N HIS A 44 2.26 -6.46 -12.89
CA HIS A 44 3.42 -5.62 -13.19
C HIS A 44 3.15 -4.13 -12.92
N GLU A 45 1.92 -3.66 -13.14
CA GLU A 45 1.56 -2.26 -12.85
C GLU A 45 1.58 -2.01 -11.34
N TRP A 46 0.96 -2.91 -10.57
CA TRP A 46 0.88 -2.78 -9.11
C TRP A 46 2.26 -2.83 -8.44
N VAL A 47 3.14 -3.73 -8.91
CA VAL A 47 4.53 -3.81 -8.43
C VAL A 47 5.32 -2.57 -8.82
N ASN A 48 5.18 -2.07 -10.05
CA ASN A 48 5.87 -0.86 -10.49
C ASN A 48 5.43 0.38 -9.68
N VAL A 49 4.15 0.49 -9.35
CA VAL A 49 3.64 1.56 -8.49
C VAL A 49 4.23 1.44 -7.09
N LEU A 50 4.25 0.24 -6.50
CA LEU A 50 4.83 0.01 -5.19
C LEU A 50 6.31 0.43 -5.17
N GLU A 51 7.10 -0.02 -6.15
CA GLU A 51 8.52 0.35 -6.31
C GLU A 51 8.71 1.87 -6.35
N GLN A 52 7.90 2.58 -7.15
CA GLN A 52 8.00 4.04 -7.25
C GLN A 52 7.68 4.77 -5.93
N VAL A 53 6.69 4.29 -5.17
CA VAL A 53 6.33 4.89 -3.88
C VAL A 53 7.42 4.60 -2.84
N VAL A 54 7.89 3.36 -2.81
CA VAL A 54 9.00 2.90 -1.98
C VAL A 54 10.28 3.71 -2.22
N ALA A 55 10.64 3.95 -3.48
CA ALA A 55 11.84 4.70 -3.87
C ALA A 55 11.79 6.16 -3.38
N LYS A 56 10.59 6.76 -3.26
CA LYS A 56 10.41 8.13 -2.77
C LYS A 56 10.54 8.27 -1.25
N ILE A 57 10.16 7.25 -0.49
CA ILE A 57 10.14 7.28 0.98
C ILE A 57 11.49 6.88 1.60
N GLY A 58 12.33 6.15 0.85
CA GLY A 58 13.64 5.70 1.32
C GLY A 58 13.58 4.43 2.17
N ALA A 59 14.75 3.95 2.62
CA ALA A 59 14.92 2.58 3.13
C ALA A 59 14.27 2.29 4.49
N SER A 60 14.07 3.30 5.34
CA SER A 60 13.45 3.12 6.66
C SER A 60 11.93 3.28 6.56
N ARG A 61 11.21 2.18 6.40
CA ARG A 61 9.74 2.16 6.19
C ARG A 61 9.12 0.84 6.65
N VAL A 62 7.81 0.87 6.91
CA VAL A 62 6.98 -0.33 7.18
C VAL A 62 5.96 -0.48 6.05
N LEU A 63 5.74 -1.71 5.57
CA LEU A 63 4.65 -2.04 4.64
C LEU A 63 3.53 -2.76 5.42
N VAL A 64 2.30 -2.26 5.30
CA VAL A 64 1.09 -2.83 5.91
C VAL A 64 0.17 -3.32 4.78
N ALA A 65 0.31 -4.59 4.42
CA ALA A 65 -0.39 -5.19 3.30
C ALA A 65 -1.61 -6.02 3.72
N HIS A 66 -2.62 -6.08 2.85
CA HIS A 66 -3.83 -6.89 3.04
C HIS A 66 -4.24 -7.64 1.77
N SER A 67 -4.68 -8.90 1.91
CA SER A 67 -5.23 -9.71 0.81
C SER A 67 -4.31 -9.73 -0.43
N LEU A 68 -4.79 -9.37 -1.62
CA LEU A 68 -3.97 -9.27 -2.85
C LEU A 68 -2.74 -8.36 -2.68
N GLY A 69 -2.83 -7.34 -1.82
CA GLY A 69 -1.70 -6.47 -1.48
C GLY A 69 -0.52 -7.24 -0.89
N CYS A 70 -0.77 -8.33 -0.15
CA CYS A 70 0.30 -9.19 0.38
C CYS A 70 1.06 -9.90 -0.75
N LEU A 71 0.34 -10.36 -1.77
CA LEU A 71 0.95 -11.00 -2.94
C LEU A 71 1.75 -9.99 -3.76
N CYS A 72 1.26 -8.75 -3.89
CA CYS A 72 2.00 -7.66 -4.52
C CYS A 72 3.35 -7.40 -3.80
N VAL A 73 3.32 -7.26 -2.46
CA VAL A 73 4.55 -7.07 -1.67
C VAL A 73 5.50 -8.27 -1.80
N ALA A 74 4.98 -9.49 -1.72
CA ALA A 74 5.80 -10.70 -1.85
C ALA A 74 6.42 -10.87 -3.23
N HIS A 75 5.76 -10.39 -4.30
CA HIS A 75 6.31 -10.42 -5.65
C HIS A 75 7.32 -9.30 -5.93
N TRP A 76 7.17 -8.16 -5.23
CA TRP A 76 8.08 -7.01 -5.33
C TRP A 76 9.43 -7.24 -4.64
N ALA A 77 9.44 -7.98 -3.52
CA ALA A 77 10.60 -8.14 -2.62
C ALA A 77 11.65 -9.15 -3.10
#